data_AF-E9EAE0-F1
#
_entry.id   AF-E9EAE0-F1
#
_cell.length_a   1.000
_cell.length_b   1.000
_cell.length_c   1.000
_cell.angle_alpha   90.00
_cell.angle_beta   90.00
_cell.angle_gamma   90.00
#
_symmetry.space_group_name_H-M   'P 1'
#
loop_
_entity.id
_entity.type
_entity.pdbx_description
1 polymer ?
#
loop_
_entity_poly.entity_id
_entity_poly.type
_entity_poly.pdbx_seq_one_letter_code
_entity_poly.pdbx_strand_id
1 'polypeptide(L)'
;MHAITLLISFSLIWLASARPFLPDRIEAAATAVHCDAKDPCSGVPSRHTANPYICGDNRLGPKELQNKEILKNNVLGPMLTKYNPFPGSCPGVFLGIWGTDNGLRYPQKNGFQLDSNGEPIIKNITLAPGTVIDRFGTDRGYFVAPYGTPYEQRSLPPMNLATNPKYSDGTPYNFHVYEVIKDLPVRAGPIAPWFGQPGNGTQYVLNMRVQEAIKDGFLIETCNPGIYGCGTAPDTNIPTRIVCNKSGRWETAGECGNNQFCRLYPTNQMPSCQPKSVMAKWTSPRGFQLSRRE
;
A
#
# COMPACT_ATOMS: atom_id res chain seq x y z
N MET A 1 -13.09 -32.60 -66.65
CA MET A 1 -12.94 -32.84 -65.20
C MET A 1 -11.47 -32.67 -64.84
N HIS A 2 -11.08 -31.53 -64.29
CA HIS A 2 -9.73 -31.29 -63.76
C HIS A 2 -9.90 -30.78 -62.33
N ALA A 3 -9.37 -31.54 -61.36
CA ALA A 3 -9.43 -31.21 -59.94
C ALA A 3 -8.28 -30.26 -59.59
N ILE A 4 -8.61 -29.11 -58.99
CA ILE A 4 -7.66 -28.12 -58.49
C ILE A 4 -7.41 -28.45 -57.02
N THR A 5 -6.19 -28.84 -56.67
CA THR A 5 -5.76 -29.10 -55.30
C THR A 5 -5.21 -27.81 -54.69
N LEU A 6 -5.89 -27.25 -53.68
CA LEU A 6 -5.45 -26.10 -52.89
C LEU A 6 -4.47 -26.55 -51.80
N LEU A 7 -3.22 -26.08 -51.85
CA LEU A 7 -2.23 -26.22 -50.78
C LEU A 7 -2.34 -25.02 -49.83
N ILE A 8 -2.78 -25.27 -48.59
CA ILE A 8 -2.80 -24.29 -47.50
C ILE A 8 -1.48 -24.40 -46.75
N SER A 9 -0.62 -23.38 -46.83
CA SER A 9 0.60 -23.27 -46.03
C SER A 9 0.29 -22.75 -44.63
N PHE A 10 0.46 -23.59 -43.61
CA PHE A 10 0.45 -23.16 -42.20
C PHE A 10 1.84 -22.62 -41.83
N SER A 11 1.97 -21.30 -41.75
CA SER A 11 3.15 -20.64 -41.19
C SER A 11 3.09 -20.71 -39.66
N LEU A 12 3.94 -21.56 -39.06
CA LEU A 12 4.18 -21.57 -37.61
C LEU A 12 4.92 -20.30 -37.20
N ILE A 13 4.19 -19.36 -36.60
CA ILE A 13 4.79 -18.21 -35.90
C ILE A 13 5.36 -18.73 -34.58
N TRP A 14 6.69 -18.74 -34.48
CA TRP A 14 7.40 -18.95 -33.22
C TRP A 14 7.17 -17.72 -32.32
N LEU A 15 6.23 -17.84 -31.38
CA LEU A 15 6.15 -16.94 -30.23
C LEU A 15 7.32 -17.25 -29.31
N ALA A 16 8.45 -16.56 -29.52
CA ALA A 16 9.52 -16.51 -28.53
C ALA A 16 8.95 -15.81 -27.28
N SER A 17 8.64 -16.58 -26.24
CA SER A 17 8.27 -16.05 -24.94
C SER A 17 9.44 -15.26 -24.38
N ALA A 18 9.39 -13.93 -24.47
CA ALA A 18 10.32 -13.07 -23.74
C ALA A 18 10.06 -13.29 -22.24
N ARG A 19 10.97 -14.03 -21.59
CA ARG A 19 10.96 -14.14 -20.13
C ARG A 19 11.37 -12.78 -19.55
N PRO A 20 10.62 -12.19 -18.61
CA PRO A 20 11.08 -11.00 -17.91
C PRO A 20 12.40 -11.32 -17.20
N PHE A 21 13.37 -10.42 -17.33
CA PHE A 21 14.69 -10.55 -16.71
C PHE A 21 14.51 -10.40 -15.19
N LEU A 22 14.47 -11.53 -14.49
CA LEU A 22 14.52 -11.58 -13.02
C LEU A 22 16.00 -11.57 -12.61
N PRO A 23 16.41 -10.78 -11.60
CA PRO A 23 17.76 -10.91 -11.06
C PRO A 23 17.98 -12.32 -10.51
N ASP A 24 19.16 -12.91 -10.76
CA ASP A 24 19.52 -14.31 -10.44
C ASP A 24 19.17 -14.76 -9.01
N ARG A 25 19.07 -13.82 -8.04
CA ARG A 25 18.64 -14.11 -6.67
C ARG A 25 17.17 -14.51 -6.54
N ILE A 26 16.31 -14.18 -7.50
CA ILE A 26 14.86 -14.47 -7.47
C ILE A 26 14.56 -15.83 -8.10
N GLU A 27 15.28 -16.23 -9.15
CA GLU A 27 15.07 -17.55 -9.78
C GLU A 27 15.41 -18.69 -8.82
N ALA A 28 16.38 -18.48 -7.92
CA ALA A 28 16.69 -19.39 -6.81
C ALA A 28 15.63 -19.44 -5.69
N ALA A 29 14.64 -18.53 -5.67
CA ALA A 29 13.61 -18.43 -4.63
C ALA A 29 12.26 -19.08 -5.01
N ALA A 30 12.12 -19.61 -6.23
CA ALA A 30 10.88 -20.23 -6.71
C ALA A 30 10.68 -21.69 -6.25
N THR A 31 11.66 -22.30 -5.59
CA THR A 31 11.40 -23.48 -4.73
C THR A 31 10.57 -23.04 -3.55
N ALA A 32 9.46 -23.74 -3.25
CA ALA A 32 8.57 -23.40 -2.14
C ALA A 32 9.35 -23.24 -0.82
N VAL A 33 9.71 -22.01 -0.48
CA VAL A 33 10.35 -21.69 0.79
C VAL A 33 9.30 -21.91 1.86
N HIS A 34 9.44 -23.01 2.59
CA HIS A 34 8.63 -23.28 3.76
C HIS A 34 9.29 -22.58 4.96
N CYS A 35 8.62 -21.59 5.53
CA CYS A 35 9.08 -21.01 6.78
C CYS A 35 9.08 -22.08 7.87
N ASP A 36 10.05 -22.02 8.78
CA ASP A 36 10.08 -22.93 9.92
C ASP A 36 8.75 -22.82 10.68
N ALA A 37 7.97 -23.90 10.69
CA ALA A 37 6.67 -23.92 11.34
C ALA A 37 6.76 -23.66 12.86
N LYS A 38 7.94 -23.89 13.47
CA LYS A 38 8.18 -23.64 14.90
C LYS A 38 8.56 -22.19 15.19
N ASP A 39 9.21 -21.51 14.25
CA ASP A 39 9.53 -20.07 14.33
C ASP A 39 9.40 -19.39 12.96
N PRO A 40 8.17 -19.08 12.50
CA PRO A 40 7.95 -18.39 11.23
C PRO A 40 8.50 -16.96 11.23
N CYS A 41 8.90 -16.44 12.40
CA CYS A 41 9.49 -15.11 12.57
C CYS A 41 11.02 -15.15 12.71
N SER A 42 11.66 -16.30 12.45
CA SER A 42 13.12 -16.43 12.39
C SER A 42 13.75 -15.31 11.55
N GLY A 43 14.76 -14.63 12.11
CA GLY A 43 15.44 -13.50 11.47
C GLY A 43 14.78 -12.12 11.60
N VAL A 44 13.61 -12.00 12.24
CA VAL A 44 12.99 -10.68 12.53
C VAL A 44 13.59 -10.10 13.82
N PRO A 45 14.22 -8.91 13.77
CA PRO A 45 15.00 -8.35 14.89
C PRO A 45 14.14 -7.80 16.05
N SER A 46 12.90 -7.38 15.78
CA SER A 46 12.00 -6.80 16.78
C SER A 46 10.70 -7.61 16.82
N ARG A 47 10.55 -8.45 17.87
CA ARG A 47 9.39 -9.32 18.05
C ARG A 47 8.55 -8.86 19.22
N HIS A 48 7.69 -7.88 18.96
CA HIS A 48 6.70 -7.43 19.95
C HIS A 48 5.35 -8.12 19.72
N THR A 49 5.06 -9.16 20.50
CA THR A 49 3.87 -10.02 20.33
C THR A 49 2.53 -9.29 20.51
N ALA A 50 2.51 -8.19 21.28
CA ALA A 50 1.33 -7.35 21.45
C ALA A 50 1.03 -6.44 20.23
N ASN A 51 1.91 -6.40 19.22
CA ASN A 51 1.80 -5.51 18.08
C ASN A 51 0.73 -6.00 17.06
N PRO A 52 -0.07 -5.12 16.42
CA PRO A 52 -0.94 -5.50 15.31
C PRO A 52 -0.19 -5.93 14.03
N TYR A 53 1.14 -5.88 14.01
CA TYR A 53 1.92 -6.22 12.81
C TYR A 53 2.45 -7.65 12.81
N ILE A 54 2.69 -8.20 11.62
CA ILE A 54 3.27 -9.55 11.44
C ILE A 54 4.62 -9.61 12.14
N CYS A 55 4.85 -10.67 12.92
CA CYS A 55 6.04 -10.87 13.76
C CYS A 55 6.39 -9.73 14.72
N GLY A 56 5.49 -8.77 14.94
CA GLY A 56 5.73 -7.65 15.83
C GLY A 56 6.43 -6.43 15.21
N ASP A 57 6.75 -6.46 13.92
CA ASP A 57 7.52 -5.43 13.21
C ASP A 57 6.63 -4.69 12.20
N ASN A 58 6.57 -3.36 12.29
CA ASN A 58 5.68 -2.55 11.44
C ASN A 58 6.03 -2.59 9.95
N ARG A 59 7.27 -2.94 9.60
CA ARG A 59 7.72 -3.09 8.20
C ARG A 59 7.03 -4.26 7.51
N LEU A 60 6.52 -5.21 8.30
CA LEU A 60 5.89 -6.45 7.84
C LEU A 60 4.36 -6.36 7.68
N GLY A 61 3.77 -5.19 7.94
CA GLY A 61 2.34 -4.94 7.70
C GLY A 61 1.41 -5.58 8.74
N PRO A 62 0.09 -5.32 8.66
CA PRO A 62 -0.89 -5.73 9.66
C PRO A 62 -1.20 -7.23 9.58
N LYS A 63 -1.25 -7.90 10.75
CA LYS A 63 -1.51 -9.34 10.87
C LYS A 63 -2.94 -9.73 10.49
N GLU A 64 -3.91 -8.85 10.71
CA GLU A 64 -5.32 -9.12 10.45
C GLU A 64 -5.64 -9.29 8.96
N LEU A 65 -4.86 -8.65 8.07
CA LEU A 65 -5.01 -8.84 6.63
C LEU A 65 -4.55 -10.22 6.15
N GLN A 66 -3.99 -11.06 7.04
CA GLN A 66 -3.76 -12.48 6.75
C GLN A 66 -5.03 -13.32 6.92
N ASN A 67 -6.09 -12.76 7.52
CA ASN A 67 -7.37 -13.43 7.67
C ASN A 67 -8.22 -13.25 6.40
N LYS A 68 -8.47 -14.33 5.68
CA LYS A 68 -9.24 -14.34 4.43
C LYS A 68 -10.69 -13.86 4.60
N GLU A 69 -11.32 -14.10 5.74
CA GLU A 69 -12.68 -13.63 6.02
C GLU A 69 -12.72 -12.11 6.26
N ILE A 70 -11.69 -11.55 6.90
CA ILE A 70 -11.55 -10.10 7.03
C ILE A 70 -11.37 -9.49 5.64
N LEU A 71 -10.52 -10.06 4.80
CA LEU A 71 -10.32 -9.58 3.42
C LEU A 71 -11.62 -9.63 2.61
N LYS A 72 -12.38 -10.72 2.67
CA LYS A 72 -13.59 -10.91 1.86
C LYS A 72 -14.65 -9.83 2.10
N ASN A 73 -14.76 -9.33 3.32
CA ASN A 73 -15.77 -8.34 3.72
C ASN A 73 -15.21 -6.91 3.78
N ASN A 74 -13.99 -6.70 3.31
CA ASN A 74 -13.28 -5.43 3.37
C ASN A 74 -13.17 -4.79 1.98
N VAL A 75 -13.17 -3.46 1.93
CA VAL A 75 -12.97 -2.67 0.69
C VAL A 75 -11.69 -3.06 -0.06
N LEU A 76 -10.68 -3.58 0.64
CA LEU A 76 -9.44 -4.04 0.06
C LEU A 76 -9.47 -5.47 -0.50
N GLY A 77 -10.51 -6.26 -0.19
CA GLY A 77 -10.61 -7.67 -0.55
C GLY A 77 -10.28 -7.97 -2.02
N PRO A 78 -10.92 -7.27 -2.98
CA PRO A 78 -10.61 -7.44 -4.40
C PRO A 78 -9.14 -7.13 -4.75
N MET A 79 -8.56 -6.08 -4.14
CA MET A 79 -7.18 -5.67 -4.43
C MET A 79 -6.12 -6.55 -3.77
N LEU A 80 -6.48 -7.30 -2.72
CA LEU A 80 -5.56 -8.17 -1.97
C LEU A 80 -5.74 -9.66 -2.32
N THR A 81 -6.60 -10.00 -3.27
CA THR A 81 -6.96 -11.40 -3.59
C THR A 81 -5.74 -12.27 -3.97
N LYS A 82 -4.75 -11.69 -4.66
CA LYS A 82 -3.52 -12.39 -5.08
C LYS A 82 -2.28 -11.97 -4.29
N TYR A 83 -2.45 -11.12 -3.29
CA TYR A 83 -1.34 -10.58 -2.53
C TYR A 83 -0.85 -11.59 -1.48
N ASN A 84 0.39 -12.02 -1.64
CA ASN A 84 1.15 -12.68 -0.57
C ASN A 84 2.24 -11.69 -0.11
N PRO A 85 2.31 -11.26 1.16
CA PRO A 85 3.33 -10.32 1.63
C PRO A 85 4.76 -10.82 1.45
N PHE A 86 4.98 -12.14 1.49
CA PHE A 86 6.28 -12.79 1.41
C PHE A 86 6.24 -13.94 0.39
N PRO A 87 6.05 -13.65 -0.91
CA PRO A 87 5.96 -14.69 -1.92
C PRO A 87 7.31 -15.42 -2.01
N GLY A 88 7.28 -16.74 -1.85
CA GLY A 88 8.49 -17.59 -1.87
C GLY A 88 9.53 -17.19 -0.81
N SER A 89 9.14 -16.55 0.30
CA SER A 89 10.08 -16.17 1.36
C SER A 89 9.41 -16.11 2.74
N CYS A 90 10.20 -15.78 3.75
CA CYS A 90 9.76 -15.62 5.15
C CYS A 90 10.00 -14.20 5.65
N PRO A 91 9.29 -13.74 6.70
CA PRO A 91 9.43 -12.39 7.23
C PRO A 91 10.87 -11.92 7.49
N GLY A 92 11.70 -12.76 8.12
CA GLY A 92 13.12 -12.42 8.37
C GLY A 92 13.94 -12.32 7.09
N VAL A 93 13.68 -13.20 6.11
CA VAL A 93 14.33 -13.14 4.79
C VAL A 93 13.92 -11.88 4.03
N PHE A 94 12.64 -11.52 4.07
CA PHE A 94 12.13 -10.28 3.48
C PHE A 94 12.86 -9.05 4.06
N LEU A 95 13.02 -8.97 5.39
CA LEU A 95 13.77 -7.88 6.02
C LEU A 95 15.28 -7.96 5.73
N GLY A 96 15.86 -9.16 5.58
CA GLY A 96 17.26 -9.31 5.17
C GLY A 96 17.51 -8.79 3.75
N ILE A 97 16.54 -8.96 2.84
CA ILE A 97 16.64 -8.46 1.47
C ILE A 97 16.33 -6.97 1.41
N TRP A 98 15.17 -6.54 1.92
CA TRP A 98 14.64 -5.20 1.70
C TRP A 98 14.75 -4.25 2.89
N GLY A 99 15.03 -4.77 4.08
CA GLY A 99 15.14 -3.98 5.30
C GLY A 99 16.39 -3.10 5.35
N THR A 100 16.25 -2.01 6.09
CA THR A 100 17.34 -1.12 6.53
C THR A 100 17.10 -0.75 7.99
N ASP A 101 18.07 -0.12 8.65
CA ASP A 101 17.94 0.33 10.04
C ASP A 101 16.74 1.26 10.25
N ASN A 102 16.41 2.08 9.24
CA ASN A 102 15.40 3.14 9.33
C ASN A 102 14.18 2.92 8.40
N GLY A 103 14.01 1.75 7.81
CA GLY A 103 12.90 1.48 6.89
C GLY A 103 13.17 0.37 5.88
N LEU A 104 12.82 0.60 4.63
CA LEU A 104 12.96 -0.34 3.53
C LEU A 104 13.72 0.29 2.36
N ARG A 105 14.43 -0.54 1.59
CA ARG A 105 15.12 -0.17 0.36
C ARG A 105 14.13 -0.17 -0.81
N TYR A 106 13.90 1.01 -1.37
CA TYR A 106 13.01 1.24 -2.52
C TYR A 106 13.76 1.15 -3.85
N PRO A 107 13.06 0.91 -4.98
CA PRO A 107 13.68 0.87 -6.29
C PRO A 107 14.17 2.26 -6.71
N GLN A 108 15.19 2.31 -7.55
CA GLN A 108 15.66 3.55 -8.19
C GLN A 108 14.63 4.06 -9.22
N LYS A 109 14.88 5.24 -9.80
CA LYS A 109 14.08 5.84 -10.89
C LYS A 109 12.57 5.86 -10.60
N ASN A 110 12.19 6.10 -9.34
CA ASN A 110 10.80 6.14 -8.86
C ASN A 110 10.01 4.84 -9.13
N GLY A 111 10.68 3.69 -9.26
CA GLY A 111 10.03 2.40 -9.42
C GLY A 111 9.31 2.19 -10.75
N PHE A 112 9.59 3.00 -11.78
CA PHE A 112 9.16 2.68 -13.14
C PHE A 112 9.96 1.50 -13.69
N GLN A 113 9.34 0.68 -14.54
CA GLN A 113 10.09 -0.27 -15.36
C GLN A 113 11.06 0.48 -16.27
N LEU A 114 12.20 -0.16 -16.51
CA LEU A 114 13.25 0.40 -17.34
C LEU A 114 13.19 -0.23 -18.73
N ASP A 115 13.51 0.55 -19.76
CA ASP A 115 13.71 0.06 -21.11
C ASP A 115 15.06 -0.67 -21.26
N SER A 116 15.39 -1.10 -22.48
CA SER A 116 16.66 -1.78 -22.78
C SER A 116 17.91 -0.93 -22.52
N ASN A 117 17.77 0.39 -22.39
CA ASN A 117 18.85 1.32 -22.11
C ASN A 117 18.96 1.66 -20.61
N GLY A 118 18.09 1.08 -19.77
CA GLY A 118 18.06 1.37 -18.33
C GLY A 118 17.34 2.67 -17.97
N GLU A 119 16.60 3.27 -18.90
CA GLU A 119 15.83 4.49 -18.65
C GLU A 119 14.36 4.18 -18.35
N PRO A 120 13.71 4.96 -17.47
CA PRO A 120 12.36 4.65 -17.03
C PRO A 120 11.35 4.86 -18.15
N ILE A 121 10.49 3.86 -18.36
CA ILE A 121 9.38 3.91 -19.31
C ILE A 121 8.30 4.84 -18.74
N ILE A 122 8.29 6.09 -19.20
CA ILE A 122 7.39 7.15 -18.71
C ILE A 122 6.69 7.84 -19.88
N LYS A 123 5.41 8.14 -19.71
CA LYS A 123 4.63 9.02 -20.58
C LYS A 123 4.00 10.14 -19.77
N ASN A 124 4.17 11.38 -20.22
CA ASN A 124 3.41 12.51 -19.68
C ASN A 124 1.98 12.44 -20.22
N ILE A 125 1.00 12.41 -19.32
CA ILE A 125 -0.43 12.42 -19.67
C ILE A 125 -1.17 13.40 -18.78
N THR A 126 -2.41 13.71 -19.16
CA THR A 126 -3.35 14.46 -18.32
C THR A 126 -4.49 13.53 -17.96
N LEU A 127 -4.76 13.37 -16.66
CA LEU A 127 -5.95 12.68 -16.19
C LEU A 127 -7.13 13.65 -16.33
N ALA A 128 -8.18 13.23 -17.02
CA ALA A 128 -9.37 14.05 -17.24
C ALA A 128 -10.27 14.08 -15.99
N PRO A 129 -11.10 15.13 -15.81
CA PRO A 129 -12.13 15.17 -14.79
C PRO A 129 -13.01 13.91 -14.79
N GLY A 130 -13.37 13.43 -13.60
CA GLY A 130 -14.10 12.18 -13.38
C GLY A 130 -13.21 10.92 -13.34
N THR A 131 -11.91 11.02 -13.65
CA THR A 131 -10.99 9.89 -13.46
C THR A 131 -10.87 9.54 -11.98
N VAL A 132 -11.03 8.26 -11.63
CA VAL A 132 -10.88 7.77 -10.26
C VAL A 132 -9.52 7.11 -10.08
N ILE A 133 -8.79 7.56 -9.07
CA ILE A 133 -7.46 7.08 -8.70
C ILE A 133 -7.44 6.72 -7.21
N ASP A 134 -6.50 5.89 -6.80
CA ASP A 134 -6.34 5.50 -5.41
C ASP A 134 -4.88 5.48 -4.94
N ARG A 135 -4.70 5.33 -3.63
CA ARG A 135 -3.39 5.31 -2.99
C ARG A 135 -3.39 4.48 -1.71
N PHE A 136 -2.30 3.74 -1.49
CA PHE A 136 -1.93 3.17 -0.19
C PHE A 136 -0.77 3.99 0.41
N GLY A 137 -1.08 4.93 1.29
CA GLY A 137 -0.11 5.90 1.79
C GLY A 137 -0.76 7.24 2.13
N THR A 138 -0.13 7.98 3.03
CA THR A 138 -0.62 9.32 3.41
C THR A 138 -0.62 10.28 2.20
N ASP A 139 -1.42 11.32 2.30
CA ASP A 139 -1.57 12.43 1.35
C ASP A 139 -0.28 13.25 1.08
N ARG A 140 0.78 13.02 1.86
CA ARG A 140 2.09 13.67 1.66
C ARG A 140 2.90 13.10 0.50
N GLY A 141 2.45 11.99 -0.10
CA GLY A 141 3.12 11.37 -1.24
C GLY A 141 2.73 11.95 -2.60
N TYR A 142 3.37 11.43 -3.65
CA TYR A 142 3.17 11.83 -5.05
C TYR A 142 2.64 10.70 -5.94
N PHE A 143 2.53 9.48 -5.41
CA PHE A 143 2.24 8.28 -6.19
C PHE A 143 0.78 7.87 -5.99
N VAL A 144 0.05 7.70 -7.08
CA VAL A 144 -1.31 7.17 -7.11
C VAL A 144 -1.39 6.11 -8.22
N ALA A 145 -2.44 5.32 -8.24
CA ALA A 145 -2.69 4.34 -9.30
C ALA A 145 -4.14 4.47 -9.82
N PRO A 146 -4.47 3.89 -10.98
CA PRO A 146 -5.87 3.67 -11.34
C PRO A 146 -6.61 2.96 -10.20
N TYR A 147 -7.83 3.42 -9.92
CA TYR A 147 -8.65 2.82 -8.88
C TYR A 147 -8.79 1.30 -9.06
N GLY A 148 -8.61 0.55 -7.97
CA GLY A 148 -8.77 -0.90 -7.97
C GLY A 148 -7.56 -1.68 -8.46
N THR A 149 -6.43 -1.02 -8.76
CA THR A 149 -5.19 -1.72 -9.14
C THR A 149 -4.82 -2.75 -8.05
N PRO A 150 -4.62 -4.04 -8.38
CA PRO A 150 -4.24 -5.05 -7.39
C PRO A 150 -2.95 -4.70 -6.64
N TYR A 151 -2.86 -5.04 -5.36
CA TYR A 151 -1.74 -4.60 -4.51
C TYR A 151 -0.39 -5.16 -4.95
N GLU A 152 -0.36 -6.41 -5.42
CA GLU A 152 0.81 -7.06 -6.00
C GLU A 152 1.28 -6.37 -7.29
N GLN A 153 0.40 -5.65 -7.98
CA GLN A 153 0.75 -4.89 -9.17
C GLN A 153 1.36 -3.52 -8.86
N ARG A 154 1.34 -3.11 -7.58
CA ARG A 154 1.84 -1.82 -7.13
C ARG A 154 3.28 -1.87 -6.62
N SER A 155 3.84 -3.06 -6.44
CA SER A 155 5.17 -3.27 -5.84
C SER A 155 5.35 -2.46 -4.54
N LEU A 156 4.31 -2.41 -3.70
CA LEU A 156 4.34 -1.75 -2.40
C LEU A 156 4.71 -2.75 -1.30
N PRO A 157 5.45 -2.31 -0.28
CA PRO A 157 5.80 -3.17 0.84
C PRO A 157 4.60 -3.38 1.77
N PRO A 158 4.60 -4.42 2.62
CA PRO A 158 3.51 -4.69 3.56
C PRO A 158 3.18 -3.52 4.50
N MET A 159 4.19 -2.70 4.86
CA MET A 159 4.00 -1.55 5.73
C MET A 159 3.09 -0.45 5.19
N ASN A 160 2.86 -0.38 3.87
CA ASN A 160 1.93 0.60 3.31
C ASN A 160 0.47 0.29 3.69
N LEU A 161 0.14 -0.96 4.03
CA LEU A 161 -1.16 -1.37 4.58
C LEU A 161 -1.26 -1.13 6.10
N ALA A 162 -0.18 -0.70 6.76
CA ALA A 162 -0.18 -0.49 8.19
C ALA A 162 -0.92 0.82 8.54
N THR A 163 -1.90 0.71 9.44
CA THR A 163 -2.48 1.87 10.12
C THR A 163 -1.43 2.44 11.07
N ASN A 164 -0.62 3.41 10.63
CA ASN A 164 0.44 4.00 11.46
C ASN A 164 -0.17 5.02 12.44
N PRO A 165 -0.15 4.81 13.77
CA PRO A 165 -0.67 5.79 14.73
C PRO A 165 0.15 7.09 14.83
N LYS A 166 1.34 7.17 14.20
CA LYS A 166 2.20 8.36 14.23
C LYS A 166 1.83 9.41 13.16
N TYR A 167 1.23 8.99 12.04
CA TYR A 167 0.90 9.85 10.88
C TYR A 167 -0.32 9.38 10.06
N SER A 168 -1.17 8.49 10.59
CA SER A 168 -2.43 8.14 9.93
C SER A 168 -3.31 9.38 9.91
N ASP A 169 -3.68 9.82 8.72
CA ASP A 169 -4.83 10.71 8.48
C ASP A 169 -6.14 10.11 8.98
N GLY A 170 -6.12 8.84 9.38
CA GLY A 170 -7.20 8.15 10.04
C GLY A 170 -7.96 7.18 9.16
N THR A 171 -7.47 6.90 7.95
CA THR A 171 -8.14 6.03 7.00
C THR A 171 -7.72 4.55 7.18
N PRO A 172 -8.67 3.60 7.19
CA PRO A 172 -8.36 2.18 7.32
C PRO A 172 -7.33 1.73 6.29
N TYR A 173 -6.27 1.05 6.76
CA TYR A 173 -5.19 0.52 5.92
C TYR A 173 -4.47 1.54 5.04
N ASN A 174 -4.55 2.84 5.38
CA ASN A 174 -3.91 3.91 4.62
C ASN A 174 -4.40 3.96 3.16
N PHE A 175 -5.63 3.50 2.90
CA PHE A 175 -6.20 3.37 1.56
C PHE A 175 -7.15 4.52 1.25
N HIS A 176 -6.81 5.31 0.24
CA HIS A 176 -7.53 6.51 -0.16
C HIS A 176 -8.00 6.43 -1.59
N VAL A 177 -9.16 7.02 -1.87
CA VAL A 177 -9.74 7.09 -3.21
C VAL A 177 -10.00 8.54 -3.54
N TYR A 178 -9.57 8.98 -4.73
CA TYR A 178 -9.74 10.35 -5.18
C TYR A 178 -10.40 10.38 -6.55
N GLU A 179 -11.22 11.40 -6.75
CA GLU A 179 -11.78 11.77 -8.04
C GLU A 179 -11.04 13.00 -8.57
N VAL A 180 -10.63 12.96 -9.83
CA VAL A 180 -10.03 14.10 -10.52
C VAL A 180 -11.13 15.10 -10.87
N ILE A 181 -10.97 16.35 -10.44
CA ILE A 181 -11.97 17.42 -10.64
C ILE A 181 -11.59 18.37 -11.78
N LYS A 182 -10.29 18.50 -12.05
CA LYS A 182 -9.73 19.31 -13.14
C LYS A 182 -8.64 18.54 -13.83
N ASP A 183 -8.35 18.87 -15.08
CA ASP A 183 -7.22 18.31 -15.83
C ASP A 183 -5.95 18.26 -14.97
N LEU A 184 -5.48 17.04 -14.70
CA LEU A 184 -4.37 16.78 -13.78
C LEU A 184 -3.18 16.18 -14.53
N PRO A 185 -2.13 16.96 -14.82
CA PRO A 185 -0.92 16.45 -15.46
C PRO A 185 -0.15 15.49 -14.54
N VAL A 186 0.22 14.33 -15.07
CA VAL A 186 0.97 13.29 -14.36
C VAL A 186 2.02 12.65 -15.26
N ARG A 187 3.03 12.03 -14.62
CA ARG A 187 3.90 11.05 -15.27
C ARG A 187 3.34 9.65 -15.05
N ALA A 188 2.94 8.98 -16.13
CA ALA A 188 2.38 7.64 -16.11
C ALA A 188 3.40 6.61 -16.61
N GLY A 189 3.32 5.38 -16.11
CA GLY A 189 4.16 4.30 -16.61
C GLY A 189 4.01 3.00 -15.81
N PRO A 190 4.53 1.89 -16.35
CA PRO A 190 4.50 0.59 -15.71
C PRO A 190 5.38 0.55 -14.45
N ILE A 191 4.90 -0.13 -13.41
CA ILE A 191 5.59 -0.30 -12.13
C ILE A 191 6.56 -1.48 -12.23
N ALA A 192 7.81 -1.26 -11.81
CA ALA A 192 8.83 -2.31 -11.75
C ALA A 192 8.51 -3.36 -10.68
N PRO A 193 8.85 -4.64 -10.91
CA PRO A 193 8.80 -5.66 -9.85
C PRO A 193 9.67 -5.22 -8.66
N TRP A 194 9.11 -5.26 -7.45
CA TRP A 194 9.85 -4.95 -6.21
C TRP A 194 9.17 -5.57 -4.99
N PHE A 195 9.87 -5.64 -3.85
CA PHE A 195 9.36 -6.26 -2.60
C PHE A 195 8.80 -7.68 -2.78
N GLY A 196 9.37 -8.45 -3.73
CA GLY A 196 8.90 -9.79 -4.08
C GLY A 196 7.61 -9.83 -4.92
N GLN A 197 7.01 -8.68 -5.22
CA GLN A 197 5.79 -8.58 -6.01
C GLN A 197 6.11 -8.36 -7.50
N PRO A 198 5.23 -8.81 -8.41
CA PRO A 198 5.44 -8.71 -9.85
C PRO A 198 5.39 -7.27 -10.38
N GLY A 199 4.69 -6.35 -9.72
CA GLY A 199 4.45 -5.03 -10.30
C GLY A 199 3.61 -5.13 -11.58
N ASN A 200 4.02 -4.45 -12.64
CA ASN A 200 3.32 -4.35 -13.93
C ASN A 200 1.99 -3.58 -13.92
N GLY A 201 1.54 -3.08 -12.76
CA GLY A 201 0.48 -2.08 -12.72
C GLY A 201 0.93 -0.76 -13.34
N THR A 202 -0.01 0.17 -13.52
CA THR A 202 0.33 1.55 -13.90
C THR A 202 0.40 2.41 -12.65
N GLN A 203 1.45 3.20 -12.51
CA GLN A 203 1.50 4.30 -11.55
C GLN A 203 1.36 5.64 -12.24
N TYR A 204 0.74 6.59 -11.54
CA TYR A 204 0.77 8.00 -11.85
C TYR A 204 1.58 8.72 -10.78
N VAL A 205 2.56 9.51 -11.21
CA VAL A 205 3.36 10.37 -10.35
C VAL A 205 2.94 11.81 -10.59
N LEU A 206 2.32 12.42 -9.59
CA LEU A 206 1.90 13.81 -9.61
C LEU A 206 3.12 14.75 -9.56
N ASN A 207 2.94 15.96 -10.08
CA ASN A 207 3.94 17.04 -9.97
C ASN A 207 3.87 17.80 -8.64
N MET A 208 2.91 17.43 -7.77
CA MET A 208 2.64 18.02 -6.45
C MET A 208 2.23 16.90 -5.49
N ARG A 209 2.27 17.14 -4.19
CA ARG A 209 1.77 16.17 -3.21
C ARG A 209 0.26 15.99 -3.35
N VAL A 210 -0.25 14.83 -2.98
CA VAL A 210 -1.71 14.58 -3.01
C VAL A 210 -2.47 15.61 -2.16
N GLN A 211 -1.96 15.98 -0.98
CA GLN A 211 -2.55 17.04 -0.15
C GLN A 211 -2.64 18.40 -0.87
N GLU A 212 -1.65 18.72 -1.73
CA GLU A 212 -1.61 19.97 -2.51
C GLU A 212 -2.61 19.89 -3.67
N ALA A 213 -2.66 18.75 -4.36
CA ALA A 213 -3.66 18.51 -5.41
C ALA A 213 -5.10 18.60 -4.88
N ILE A 214 -5.36 18.16 -3.63
CA ILE A 214 -6.66 18.34 -2.97
C ILE A 214 -6.91 19.82 -2.68
N LYS A 215 -5.95 20.49 -2.03
CA LYS A 215 -6.06 21.91 -1.64
C LYS A 215 -6.31 22.83 -2.85
N ASP A 216 -5.65 22.56 -3.97
CA ASP A 216 -5.75 23.36 -5.20
C ASP A 216 -6.98 22.95 -6.06
N GLY A 217 -7.74 21.95 -5.60
CA GLY A 217 -8.99 21.50 -6.21
C GLY A 217 -8.81 20.71 -7.49
N PHE A 218 -7.66 20.06 -7.69
CA PHE A 218 -7.46 19.05 -8.74
C PHE A 218 -8.05 17.70 -8.33
N LEU A 219 -8.00 17.38 -7.04
CA LEU A 219 -8.53 16.14 -6.49
C LEU A 219 -9.57 16.43 -5.41
N ILE A 220 -10.51 15.51 -5.27
CA ILE A 220 -11.35 15.41 -4.08
C ILE A 220 -11.28 13.99 -3.55
N GLU A 221 -11.15 13.84 -2.24
CA GLU A 221 -11.24 12.53 -1.61
C GLU A 221 -12.69 12.03 -1.60
N THR A 222 -12.84 10.74 -1.90
CA THR A 222 -14.10 10.01 -1.96
C THR A 222 -14.05 8.83 -0.99
N CYS A 223 -15.22 8.39 -0.55
CA CYS A 223 -15.35 7.25 0.35
C CYS A 223 -16.64 6.48 0.08
N ASN A 224 -16.74 5.26 0.61
CA ASN A 224 -17.97 4.49 0.54
C ASN A 224 -18.91 4.90 1.70
N PRO A 225 -20.18 5.25 1.42
CA PRO A 225 -21.14 5.66 2.45
C PRO A 225 -21.23 4.67 3.63
N GLY A 226 -21.30 5.21 4.84
CA GLY A 226 -21.39 4.43 6.08
C GLY A 226 -20.06 3.91 6.62
N ILE A 227 -18.94 4.07 5.90
CA ILE A 227 -17.61 3.83 6.47
C ILE A 227 -17.26 4.93 7.46
N TYR A 228 -16.67 4.53 8.57
CA TYR A 228 -16.14 5.44 9.58
C TYR A 228 -14.61 5.48 9.51
N GLY A 229 -14.05 6.64 9.84
CA GLY A 229 -12.62 6.87 9.86
C GLY A 229 -12.22 7.82 10.98
N CYS A 230 -10.92 8.02 11.11
CA CYS A 230 -10.37 9.16 11.80
C CYS A 230 -10.04 10.24 10.76
N GLY A 231 -10.04 11.48 11.20
CA GLY A 231 -9.74 12.63 10.36
C GLY A 231 -9.38 13.82 11.23
N THR A 232 -9.48 15.00 10.64
CA THR A 232 -9.26 16.25 11.36
C THR A 232 -10.34 17.24 10.93
N ALA A 233 -10.90 17.97 11.89
CA ALA A 233 -11.89 19.01 11.61
C ALA A 233 -11.27 20.11 10.72
N PRO A 234 -11.91 20.47 9.58
CA PRO A 234 -11.36 21.43 8.64
C PRO A 234 -11.02 22.80 9.24
N ASP A 235 -11.87 23.29 10.16
CA ASP A 235 -11.76 24.65 10.70
C ASP A 235 -10.88 24.74 11.96
N THR A 236 -10.93 23.71 12.80
CA THR A 236 -10.29 23.73 14.13
C THR A 236 -8.98 22.94 14.17
N ASN A 237 -8.70 22.16 13.13
CA ASN A 237 -7.58 21.22 13.08
C ASN A 237 -7.57 20.23 14.27
N ILE A 238 -8.74 19.96 14.86
CA ILE A 238 -8.92 19.03 15.97
C ILE A 238 -9.05 17.61 15.42
N PRO A 239 -8.37 16.59 16.01
CA PRO A 239 -8.58 15.19 15.63
C PRO A 239 -10.06 14.79 15.77
N THR A 240 -10.63 14.19 14.74
CA THR A 240 -12.07 13.84 14.70
C THR A 240 -12.29 12.39 14.33
N ARG A 241 -13.45 11.88 14.73
CA ARG A 241 -14.09 10.76 14.05
C ARG A 241 -14.86 11.32 12.86
N ILE A 242 -14.70 10.69 11.71
CA ILE A 242 -15.41 11.04 10.47
C ILE A 242 -16.28 9.88 10.02
N VAL A 243 -17.34 10.19 9.28
CA VAL A 243 -18.20 9.21 8.62
C VAL A 243 -18.33 9.59 7.15
N CYS A 244 -18.45 8.60 6.29
CA CYS A 244 -18.74 8.83 4.89
C CYS A 244 -20.24 9.00 4.69
N ASN A 245 -20.67 10.16 4.20
CA ASN A 245 -22.07 10.44 3.97
C ASN A 245 -22.61 9.75 2.72
N LYS A 246 -23.92 9.89 2.47
CA LYS A 246 -24.60 9.27 1.31
C LYS A 246 -24.06 9.72 -0.05
N SER A 247 -23.41 10.88 -0.10
CA SER A 247 -22.80 11.45 -1.31
C SER A 247 -21.35 10.99 -1.52
N GLY A 248 -20.84 10.08 -0.69
CA GLY A 248 -19.46 9.59 -0.79
C GLY A 248 -18.42 10.62 -0.34
N ARG A 249 -18.79 11.53 0.56
CA ARG A 249 -17.91 12.57 1.12
C ARG A 249 -17.74 12.37 2.63
N TRP A 250 -16.53 12.62 3.11
CA TRP A 250 -16.24 12.61 4.54
C TRP A 250 -16.89 13.79 5.25
N GLU A 251 -17.58 13.51 6.35
CA GLU A 251 -18.15 14.52 7.24
C GLU A 251 -17.74 14.26 8.69
N THR A 252 -17.68 15.33 9.49
CA THR A 252 -17.33 15.23 10.91
C THR A 252 -18.44 14.50 11.66
N ALA A 253 -18.13 13.33 12.22
CA ALA A 253 -19.02 12.58 13.10
C ALA A 253 -18.87 13.01 14.57
N GLY A 254 -17.68 13.51 14.96
CA GLY A 254 -17.46 14.14 16.25
C GLY A 254 -15.99 14.42 16.54
N GLU A 255 -15.73 15.58 17.15
CA GLU A 255 -14.38 16.00 17.57
C GLU A 255 -13.91 15.24 18.81
N CYS A 256 -12.61 14.92 18.85
CA CYS A 256 -11.98 14.39 20.05
C CYS A 256 -11.69 15.50 21.06
N GLY A 257 -11.72 15.15 22.35
CA GLY A 257 -11.46 16.12 23.41
C GLY A 257 -9.98 16.54 23.52
N ASN A 258 -9.73 17.51 24.39
CA ASN A 258 -8.37 17.97 24.69
C ASN A 258 -7.44 16.82 25.08
N ASN A 259 -6.22 16.83 24.53
CA ASN A 259 -5.21 15.80 24.75
C ASN A 259 -5.62 14.37 24.30
N GLN A 260 -6.60 14.26 23.39
CA GLN A 260 -6.95 13.02 22.72
C GLN A 260 -6.49 13.04 21.26
N PHE A 261 -6.51 11.87 20.63
CA PHE A 261 -6.33 11.68 19.19
C PHE A 261 -7.33 10.62 18.71
N CYS A 262 -7.78 10.72 17.47
CA CYS A 262 -8.60 9.67 16.89
C CYS A 262 -7.72 8.49 16.46
N ARG A 263 -8.17 7.27 16.75
CA ARG A 263 -7.50 6.03 16.35
C ARG A 263 -8.51 5.01 15.86
N LEU A 264 -8.15 4.27 14.81
CA LEU A 264 -8.88 3.07 14.40
C LEU A 264 -8.49 1.86 15.26
N TYR A 265 -9.48 1.11 15.73
CA TYR A 265 -9.24 -0.19 16.34
C TYR A 265 -8.78 -1.18 15.27
N PRO A 266 -7.68 -1.93 15.48
CA PRO A 266 -7.18 -2.86 14.47
C PRO A 266 -8.25 -3.88 14.03
N THR A 267 -8.96 -4.46 15.01
CA THR A 267 -9.87 -5.58 14.77
C THR A 267 -11.08 -5.27 13.90
N ASN A 268 -11.63 -4.06 13.99
CA ASN A 268 -12.88 -3.69 13.30
C ASN A 268 -12.81 -2.34 12.58
N GLN A 269 -11.64 -1.68 12.61
CA GLN A 269 -11.39 -0.37 12.00
C GLN A 269 -12.36 0.73 12.45
N MET A 270 -13.05 0.57 13.59
CA MET A 270 -13.91 1.63 14.12
C MET A 270 -13.06 2.74 14.75
N PRO A 271 -13.38 4.02 14.48
CA PRO A 271 -12.64 5.14 15.07
C PRO A 271 -13.06 5.40 16.52
N SER A 272 -12.08 5.70 17.36
CA SER A 272 -12.30 6.13 18.74
C SER A 272 -11.29 7.17 19.17
N CYS A 273 -11.74 8.14 19.95
CA CYS A 273 -10.87 9.10 20.61
C CYS A 273 -10.13 8.42 21.76
N GLN A 274 -8.80 8.50 21.75
CA GLN A 274 -7.92 7.88 22.72
C GLN A 274 -7.05 8.95 23.39
N PRO A 275 -6.74 8.84 24.69
CA PRO A 275 -5.79 9.74 25.35
C PRO A 275 -4.39 9.64 24.72
N LYS A 276 -3.71 10.78 24.50
CA LYS A 276 -2.33 10.78 23.96
C LYS A 276 -1.33 9.99 24.82
N SER A 277 -1.59 9.79 26.11
CA SER A 277 -0.79 8.92 26.99
C SER A 277 -0.75 7.45 26.52
N VAL A 278 -1.76 7.00 25.77
CA VAL A 278 -1.80 5.66 25.17
C VAL A 278 -0.84 5.55 23.99
N MET A 279 -0.57 6.64 23.26
CA MET A 279 0.38 6.66 22.13
C MET A 279 1.81 6.32 22.57
N ALA A 280 2.25 6.82 23.73
CA ALA A 280 3.60 6.64 24.26
C ALA A 280 3.95 5.17 24.61
N LYS A 281 2.95 4.33 24.90
CA LYS A 281 3.15 2.90 25.18
C LYS A 281 3.46 2.07 23.93
N TRP A 282 3.19 2.59 22.74
CA TRP A 282 3.35 1.88 21.47
C TRP A 282 4.54 2.38 20.63
N THR A 283 5.02 3.60 20.89
CA THR A 283 6.13 4.23 20.14
C THR A 283 7.47 4.22 20.90
N SER A 284 7.53 3.62 22.08
CA SER A 284 8.74 3.62 22.91
C SER A 284 9.56 2.33 22.71
N PRO A 285 10.83 2.42 22.26
CA PRO A 285 11.80 1.33 22.41
C PRO A 285 12.25 1.10 23.85
N ARG A 286 11.83 1.94 24.82
CA ARG A 286 12.42 2.02 26.15
C ARG A 286 11.80 1.01 27.13
N GLY A 287 12.26 -0.24 27.01
CA GLY A 287 12.63 -1.02 28.18
C GLY A 287 14.01 -0.58 28.66
N PHE A 288 14.12 0.61 29.25
CA PHE A 288 15.32 1.04 29.98
C PHE A 288 14.85 1.86 31.18
N GLN A 289 14.38 1.14 32.20
CA GLN A 289 14.45 1.65 33.57
C GLN A 289 15.92 1.59 33.97
N LEU A 290 16.64 2.71 33.85
CA LEU A 290 17.71 2.96 34.81
C LEU A 290 17.01 3.41 36.08
N SER A 291 16.97 2.51 37.06
CA SER A 291 16.73 2.85 38.45
C SER A 291 17.68 3.96 38.86
N ARG A 292 17.18 5.19 38.97
CA ARG A 292 17.71 6.12 39.95
C ARG A 292 16.99 5.81 41.25
N ARG A 293 17.64 5.00 42.08
CA ARG A 293 17.51 5.12 43.53
C ARG A 293 18.67 6.02 43.98
N GLU A 294 18.36 6.81 45.00
CA GLU A 294 19.30 7.55 45.83
C GLU A 294 20.48 6.68 46.28
#